data_AF-A0A6G2IHB6-F1
#
_entry.id   AF-A0A6G2IHB6-F1
#
_cell.length_a   1.000
_cell.length_b   1.000
_cell.length_c   1.000
_cell.angle_alpha   90.00
_cell.angle_beta   90.00
_cell.angle_gamma   90.00
#
_symmetry.space_group_name_H-M   'P 1'
#
loop_
_entity.id
_entity.type
_entity.pdbx_description
1 polymer ?
#
loop_
_entity_poly.entity_id
_entity_poly.type
_entity_poly.pdbx_seq_one_letter_code
_entity_poly.pdbx_strand_id
1 'polypeptide(L)'
;MSLVLTLVVDGGDDGKGRRQVASSGSPTPGLSQQSGVTESPTEPTATTPSPSLSTPVLPVGYESYEDEEGFRIAIPEGWTRSTVNSQFGIAVVNYRDAAGEHRLQVYQVAEDSPDASFELYLSDETPKPQGFEELDLQNLDDGGFTGSRLEYLADSIKGEPDVGTWHVYDERFVAADGNIYAIAAYGPDSDGRDDELEVLTTALDWFCPPLGGCDPAALD
;
A
#
# COMPACT_ATOMS: atom_id res chain seq x y z
N MET A 1 7.94 22.85 12.74
CA MET A 1 6.51 23.00 12.32
C MET A 1 5.71 21.81 12.86
N SER A 2 4.38 21.81 12.84
CA SER A 2 3.63 20.63 13.36
C SER A 2 3.55 19.53 12.31
N LEU A 3 4.41 18.50 12.44
CA LEU A 3 4.25 17.24 11.71
C LEU A 3 2.84 16.68 11.97
N VAL A 4 2.17 16.14 10.94
CA VAL A 4 0.82 15.57 11.05
C VAL A 4 0.87 14.14 11.61
N LEU A 5 1.55 13.97 12.75
CA LEU A 5 1.64 12.69 13.46
C LEU A 5 0.32 12.40 14.20
N THR A 6 -0.68 11.93 13.44
CA THR A 6 -1.92 11.28 13.91
C THR A 6 -2.51 11.83 15.21
N LEU A 7 -3.12 13.01 15.15
CA LEU A 7 -4.02 13.50 16.20
C LEU A 7 -5.32 12.67 16.19
N VAL A 8 -5.26 11.49 16.83
CA VAL A 8 -6.38 10.55 16.97
C VAL A 8 -7.59 11.28 17.57
N VAL A 9 -8.62 11.51 16.75
CA VAL A 9 -9.91 12.01 17.20
C VAL A 9 -10.82 10.81 17.52
N ASP A 10 -11.06 10.59 18.81
CA ASP A 10 -11.99 9.57 19.29
C ASP A 10 -13.42 9.95 18.92
N GLY A 11 -14.03 9.19 18.00
CA GLY A 11 -15.34 9.46 17.42
C GLY A 11 -16.24 8.24 17.48
N GLY A 12 -17.09 8.16 18.50
CA GLY A 12 -17.90 6.97 18.80
C GLY A 12 -18.99 6.64 17.77
N ASP A 13 -19.31 5.34 17.70
CA ASP A 13 -20.37 4.75 16.86
C ASP A 13 -21.81 5.12 17.31
N ASP A 14 -22.74 5.19 16.35
CA ASP A 14 -24.16 4.84 16.56
C ASP A 14 -24.87 4.54 15.20
N GLY A 15 -24.46 3.47 14.51
CA GLY A 15 -24.94 3.14 13.16
C GLY A 15 -26.40 2.64 13.05
N LYS A 16 -27.20 3.17 12.11
CA LYS A 16 -28.55 2.64 11.76
C LYS A 16 -28.91 2.66 10.26
N GLY A 17 -28.30 1.76 9.48
CA GLY A 17 -28.72 1.44 8.10
C GLY A 17 -29.73 0.28 8.01
N ARG A 18 -30.79 0.41 7.19
CA ARG A 18 -31.80 -0.66 6.96
C ARG A 18 -31.57 -1.42 5.64
N ARG A 19 -31.17 -2.70 5.76
CA ARG A 19 -31.88 -3.89 5.23
C ARG A 19 -32.62 -3.72 3.87
N GLN A 20 -32.21 -4.46 2.81
CA GLN A 20 -33.01 -5.46 2.06
C GLN A 20 -32.37 -5.92 0.70
N VAL A 21 -32.64 -7.19 0.36
CA VAL A 21 -32.64 -7.94 -0.94
C VAL A 21 -32.87 -7.14 -2.24
N ALA A 22 -32.57 -7.61 -3.48
CA ALA A 22 -31.76 -8.71 -4.09
C ALA A 22 -31.75 -8.47 -5.66
N SER A 23 -31.56 -9.36 -6.66
CA SER A 23 -31.55 -10.85 -6.78
C SER A 23 -30.94 -11.34 -8.13
N SER A 24 -30.98 -12.66 -8.40
CA SER A 24 -30.38 -13.40 -9.54
C SER A 24 -30.94 -13.13 -10.94
N GLY A 25 -30.14 -13.44 -11.99
CA GLY A 25 -30.61 -13.53 -13.38
C GLY A 25 -29.67 -14.29 -14.35
N SER A 26 -30.03 -15.52 -14.73
CA SER A 26 -29.45 -16.27 -15.87
C SER A 26 -30.57 -17.09 -16.52
N PRO A 27 -30.55 -17.32 -17.85
CA PRO A 27 -30.08 -18.63 -18.33
C PRO A 27 -29.45 -18.65 -19.74
N THR A 28 -28.63 -19.68 -20.00
CA THR A 28 -28.33 -20.23 -21.34
C THR A 28 -29.46 -21.16 -21.82
N PRO A 29 -29.71 -21.37 -23.13
CA PRO A 29 -29.03 -22.48 -23.84
C PRO A 29 -28.87 -22.33 -25.38
N GLY A 30 -28.10 -23.23 -26.01
CA GLY A 30 -28.13 -23.44 -27.46
C GLY A 30 -26.96 -24.30 -27.99
N LEU A 31 -27.25 -25.43 -28.65
CA LEU A 31 -26.23 -26.39 -29.13
C LEU A 31 -26.66 -27.05 -30.45
N SER A 32 -25.82 -27.01 -31.50
CA SER A 32 -25.50 -28.13 -32.44
C SER A 32 -25.06 -27.70 -33.86
N GLN A 33 -23.83 -28.11 -34.21
CA GLN A 33 -23.34 -28.68 -35.50
C GLN A 33 -24.22 -28.62 -36.78
N GLN A 34 -23.62 -28.27 -37.92
CA GLN A 34 -23.08 -29.25 -38.91
C GLN A 34 -22.15 -28.59 -39.96
N SER A 35 -21.31 -29.39 -40.63
CA SER A 35 -20.14 -29.01 -41.43
C SER A 35 -20.39 -28.54 -42.88
N GLY A 36 -19.44 -27.78 -43.44
CA GLY A 36 -19.28 -27.52 -44.88
C GLY A 36 -17.81 -27.18 -45.21
N VAL A 37 -17.29 -27.64 -46.36
CA VAL A 37 -15.85 -27.59 -46.75
C VAL A 37 -15.64 -26.71 -47.98
N THR A 38 -14.55 -25.93 -48.02
CA THR A 38 -13.67 -25.69 -49.21
C THR A 38 -12.43 -24.91 -48.77
N GLU A 39 -11.27 -25.19 -49.37
CA GLU A 39 -9.96 -24.62 -49.03
C GLU A 39 -9.62 -23.35 -49.85
N SER A 40 -8.84 -22.45 -49.25
CA SER A 40 -7.91 -21.55 -49.95
C SER A 40 -6.88 -21.00 -48.94
N PRO A 41 -5.57 -21.27 -49.09
CA PRO A 41 -4.57 -20.72 -48.18
C PRO A 41 -4.30 -19.24 -48.49
N THR A 42 -4.89 -18.34 -47.69
CA THR A 42 -4.37 -16.98 -47.56
C THR A 42 -3.41 -16.95 -46.38
N GLU A 43 -2.16 -16.56 -46.65
CA GLU A 43 -1.09 -16.47 -45.67
C GLU A 43 -1.47 -15.53 -44.52
N PRO A 44 -1.57 -16.00 -43.26
CA PRO A 44 -1.77 -15.11 -42.13
C PRO A 44 -0.45 -14.39 -41.86
N THR A 45 -0.43 -13.08 -42.07
CA THR A 45 0.66 -12.21 -41.61
C THR A 45 0.98 -12.56 -40.16
N ALA A 46 2.23 -12.95 -39.89
CA ALA A 46 2.67 -13.24 -38.55
C ALA A 46 2.69 -11.93 -37.73
N THR A 47 1.58 -11.67 -37.02
CA THR A 47 1.56 -10.67 -35.96
C THR A 47 2.63 -11.06 -34.96
N THR A 48 3.75 -10.33 -35.01
CA THR A 48 4.78 -10.40 -33.98
C THR A 48 4.07 -10.13 -32.65
N PRO A 49 4.16 -11.02 -31.65
CA PRO A 49 3.60 -10.70 -30.35
C PRO A 49 4.31 -9.45 -29.85
N SER A 50 3.55 -8.36 -29.65
CA SER A 50 4.06 -7.25 -28.83
C SER A 50 4.54 -7.83 -27.51
N PRO A 51 5.66 -7.35 -26.95
CA PRO A 51 6.02 -7.71 -25.59
C PRO A 51 4.87 -7.25 -24.68
N SER A 52 4.10 -8.22 -24.16
CA SER A 52 3.19 -7.92 -23.05
C SER A 52 4.05 -7.41 -21.92
N LEU A 53 3.90 -6.12 -21.59
CA LEU A 53 4.41 -5.57 -20.35
C LEU A 53 3.93 -6.52 -19.25
N SER A 54 4.88 -7.14 -18.57
CA SER A 54 4.55 -8.18 -17.60
C SER A 54 3.96 -7.46 -16.39
N THR A 55 2.63 -7.45 -16.30
CA THR A 55 1.92 -7.04 -15.09
C THR A 55 2.60 -7.74 -13.91
N PRO A 56 3.00 -7.01 -12.85
CA PRO A 56 3.63 -7.66 -11.71
C PRO A 56 2.72 -8.78 -11.19
N VAL A 57 3.32 -9.84 -10.67
CA VAL A 57 2.62 -10.99 -10.10
C VAL A 57 2.82 -10.90 -8.60
N LEU A 58 1.73 -10.83 -7.83
CA LEU A 58 1.84 -10.79 -6.36
C LEU A 58 2.59 -12.03 -5.85
N PRO A 59 3.41 -11.88 -4.78
CA PRO A 59 3.93 -13.00 -4.03
C PRO A 59 2.80 -13.89 -3.48
N VAL A 60 3.13 -15.16 -3.19
CA VAL A 60 2.17 -16.09 -2.60
C VAL A 60 1.86 -15.66 -1.17
N GLY A 61 0.57 -15.57 -0.83
CA GLY A 61 0.12 -15.09 0.48
C GLY A 61 -0.17 -13.60 0.54
N TYR A 62 -0.16 -12.88 -0.59
CA TYR A 62 -0.59 -11.48 -0.69
C TYR A 62 -1.82 -11.34 -1.61
N GLU A 63 -2.72 -10.43 -1.25
CA GLU A 63 -3.89 -10.04 -2.05
C GLU A 63 -3.80 -8.58 -2.52
N SER A 64 -4.33 -8.31 -3.73
CA SER A 64 -4.42 -6.95 -4.29
C SER A 64 -5.64 -6.26 -3.72
N TYR A 65 -5.44 -5.27 -2.86
CA TYR A 65 -6.49 -4.53 -2.19
C TYR A 65 -6.73 -3.16 -2.88
N GLU A 66 -7.99 -2.86 -3.20
CA GLU A 66 -8.45 -1.52 -3.59
C GLU A 66 -9.04 -0.84 -2.35
N ASP A 67 -8.43 0.27 -1.91
CA ASP A 67 -8.78 0.94 -0.66
C ASP A 67 -9.93 1.94 -0.83
N GLU A 68 -10.69 2.20 0.25
CA GLU A 68 -11.75 3.22 0.23
C GLU A 68 -11.20 4.65 0.08
N GLU A 69 -9.91 4.87 0.41
CA GLU A 69 -9.18 6.11 0.12
C GLU A 69 -8.73 6.21 -1.36
N GLY A 70 -9.05 5.21 -2.18
CA GLY A 70 -8.92 5.22 -3.65
C GLY A 70 -7.59 4.70 -4.21
N PHE A 71 -6.60 4.40 -3.36
CA PHE A 71 -5.35 3.77 -3.79
C PHE A 71 -5.49 2.24 -3.91
N ARG A 72 -4.61 1.60 -4.69
CA ARG A 72 -4.40 0.13 -4.66
C ARG A 72 -3.07 -0.19 -4.00
N ILE A 73 -3.02 -1.30 -3.27
CA ILE A 73 -1.85 -1.79 -2.52
C ILE A 73 -1.88 -3.33 -2.46
N ALA A 74 -0.75 -3.98 -2.19
CA ALA A 74 -0.71 -5.40 -1.84
C ALA A 74 -0.59 -5.53 -0.32
N ILE A 75 -1.40 -6.41 0.26
CA ILE A 75 -1.38 -6.73 1.69
C ILE A 75 -1.32 -8.26 1.87
N PRO A 76 -0.77 -8.78 2.97
CA PRO A 76 -0.83 -10.21 3.24
C PRO A 76 -2.29 -10.69 3.42
N GLU A 77 -2.60 -11.89 2.93
CA GLU A 77 -3.97 -12.42 2.88
C GLU A 77 -4.65 -12.45 4.25
N GLY A 78 -5.87 -11.91 4.32
CA GLY A 78 -6.68 -11.93 5.54
C GLY A 78 -6.29 -10.90 6.61
N TRP A 79 -5.39 -9.96 6.31
CA TRP A 79 -5.14 -8.79 7.17
C TRP A 79 -6.37 -7.88 7.28
N THR A 80 -6.50 -7.19 8.41
CA THR A 80 -7.67 -6.37 8.77
C THR A 80 -7.39 -4.87 8.63
N ARG A 81 -8.27 -4.16 7.91
CA ARG A 81 -8.18 -2.71 7.70
C ARG A 81 -8.81 -1.91 8.85
N SER A 82 -8.16 -0.82 9.23
CA SER A 82 -8.67 0.24 10.10
C SER A 82 -8.14 1.60 9.64
N THR A 83 -8.79 2.71 10.03
CA THR A 83 -8.39 4.07 9.61
C THR A 83 -8.43 5.07 10.77
N VAL A 84 -7.65 6.14 10.65
CA VAL A 84 -7.70 7.33 11.52
C VAL A 84 -7.78 8.58 10.64
N ASN A 85 -8.67 9.51 10.97
CA ASN A 85 -8.82 10.77 10.23
C ASN A 85 -7.49 11.55 10.17
N SER A 86 -7.06 11.92 8.96
CA SER A 86 -5.93 12.82 8.74
C SER A 86 -6.38 14.28 8.71
N GLN A 87 -5.43 15.21 8.83
CA GLN A 87 -5.63 16.64 8.52
C GLN A 87 -5.16 17.00 7.09
N PHE A 88 -4.54 16.06 6.38
CA PHE A 88 -3.98 16.25 5.04
C PHE A 88 -4.15 14.97 4.20
N GLY A 89 -4.51 15.13 2.92
CA GLY A 89 -4.66 14.00 1.99
C GLY A 89 -5.74 12.99 2.39
N ILE A 90 -5.38 11.71 2.27
CA ILE A 90 -6.18 10.55 2.67
C ILE A 90 -6.21 10.36 4.18
N ALA A 91 -7.17 9.59 4.70
CA ALA A 91 -7.09 9.04 6.05
C ALA A 91 -5.82 8.17 6.24
N VAL A 92 -5.32 8.07 7.47
CA VAL A 92 -4.21 7.18 7.80
C VAL A 92 -4.75 5.76 7.88
N VAL A 93 -4.47 4.95 6.85
CA VAL A 93 -4.91 3.56 6.73
C VAL A 93 -3.93 2.64 7.45
N ASN A 94 -4.44 1.64 8.16
CA ASN A 94 -3.66 0.66 8.89
C ASN A 94 -4.23 -0.74 8.57
N TYR A 95 -3.43 -1.60 7.94
CA TYR A 95 -3.69 -3.04 7.81
C TYR A 95 -2.92 -3.78 8.89
N ARG A 96 -3.49 -4.85 9.44
CA ARG A 96 -2.92 -5.61 10.56
C ARG A 96 -3.13 -7.10 10.41
N ASP A 97 -2.22 -7.90 10.93
CA ASP A 97 -2.45 -9.33 11.11
C ASP A 97 -3.58 -9.62 12.14
N ALA A 98 -3.86 -10.89 12.40
CA ALA A 98 -4.95 -11.31 13.31
C ALA A 98 -4.66 -11.08 14.81
N ALA A 99 -3.39 -11.00 15.22
CA ALA A 99 -2.96 -10.65 16.58
C ALA A 99 -2.76 -9.12 16.75
N GLY A 100 -2.45 -8.41 15.67
CA GLY A 100 -2.09 -6.99 15.66
C GLY A 100 -0.61 -6.73 15.96
N GLU A 101 0.20 -7.78 15.93
CA GLU A 101 1.64 -7.81 16.21
C GLU A 101 2.45 -7.34 14.98
N HIS A 102 1.90 -7.48 13.77
CA HIS A 102 2.43 -6.88 12.54
C HIS A 102 1.44 -5.87 11.95
N ARG A 103 1.96 -4.78 11.37
CA ARG A 103 1.15 -3.69 10.77
C ARG A 103 1.78 -3.10 9.53
N LEU A 104 0.94 -2.74 8.56
CA LEU A 104 1.28 -1.91 7.41
C LEU A 104 0.43 -0.64 7.46
N GLN A 105 1.06 0.53 7.48
CA GLN A 105 0.41 1.84 7.55
C GLN A 105 0.63 2.62 6.26
N VAL A 106 -0.39 3.33 5.78
CA VAL A 106 -0.34 4.21 4.60
C VAL A 106 -0.88 5.59 4.96
N TYR A 107 -0.15 6.65 4.60
CA TYR A 107 -0.62 8.03 4.73
C TYR A 107 -0.04 8.95 3.64
N GLN A 108 -0.66 10.12 3.43
CA GLN A 108 -0.09 11.16 2.57
C GLN A 108 0.75 12.13 3.43
N VAL A 109 1.91 12.50 2.91
CA VAL A 109 2.91 13.37 3.57
C VAL A 109 2.63 14.83 3.20
N ALA A 110 2.71 15.72 4.20
CA ALA A 110 2.37 17.14 4.04
C ALA A 110 3.58 18.07 3.82
N GLU A 111 4.80 17.57 4.01
CA GLU A 111 6.05 18.29 3.80
C GLU A 111 6.50 18.24 2.31
N ASP A 112 7.29 19.22 1.86
CA ASP A 112 7.61 19.43 0.44
C ASP A 112 8.47 18.32 -0.23
N SER A 113 9.02 17.38 0.54
CA SER A 113 9.77 16.21 0.04
C SER A 113 9.84 15.08 1.08
N PRO A 114 10.13 13.83 0.68
CA PRO A 114 10.48 12.74 1.58
C PRO A 114 11.54 13.11 2.62
N ASP A 115 12.66 13.68 2.16
CA ASP A 115 13.77 14.10 3.03
C ASP A 115 13.33 15.17 4.03
N ALA A 116 12.62 16.22 3.59
CA ALA A 116 12.11 17.26 4.48
C ALA A 116 11.14 16.72 5.55
N SER A 117 10.37 15.67 5.21
CA SER A 117 9.50 14.96 6.14
C SER A 117 10.30 14.15 7.18
N PHE A 118 11.42 13.54 6.79
CA PHE A 118 12.32 12.86 7.73
C PHE A 118 13.16 13.84 8.56
N GLU A 119 13.66 14.95 8.00
CA GLU A 119 14.30 16.04 8.75
C GLU A 119 13.35 16.57 9.84
N LEU A 120 12.09 16.84 9.49
CA LEU A 120 11.09 17.27 10.47
C LEU A 120 10.78 16.17 11.49
N TYR A 121 10.69 14.90 11.06
CA TYR A 121 10.47 13.78 11.96
C TYR A 121 11.61 13.63 12.96
N LEU A 122 12.87 13.59 12.53
CA LEU A 122 14.02 13.35 13.42
C LEU A 122 14.41 14.57 14.27
N SER A 123 13.84 15.76 14.00
CA SER A 123 14.06 16.96 14.81
C SER A 123 13.47 16.90 16.23
N ASP A 124 14.08 17.66 17.15
CA ASP A 124 13.58 17.89 18.52
C ASP A 124 12.15 18.47 18.59
N GLU A 125 11.61 19.02 17.50
CA GLU A 125 10.21 19.50 17.46
C GLU A 125 9.18 18.36 17.47
N THR A 126 9.57 17.15 17.03
CA THR A 126 8.63 16.04 16.79
C THR A 126 8.76 14.94 17.85
N PRO A 127 7.73 14.70 18.68
CA PRO A 127 7.70 13.57 19.62
C PRO A 127 8.03 12.22 18.96
N LYS A 128 8.84 11.42 19.64
CA LYS A 128 9.20 10.05 19.24
C LYS A 128 8.40 9.02 20.05
N PRO A 129 8.26 7.76 19.56
CA PRO A 129 7.83 6.66 20.42
C PRO A 129 8.83 6.43 21.58
N GLN A 130 8.44 5.65 22.58
CA GLN A 130 9.36 5.31 23.68
C GLN A 130 10.49 4.44 23.13
N GLY A 131 11.73 4.65 23.60
CA GLY A 131 12.88 3.85 23.19
C GLY A 131 13.24 3.98 21.71
N PHE A 132 12.92 5.12 21.08
CA PHE A 132 13.29 5.36 19.69
C PHE A 132 14.81 5.30 19.48
N GLU A 133 15.25 4.41 18.61
CA GLU A 133 16.62 4.30 18.12
C GLU A 133 16.60 4.25 16.59
N GLU A 134 17.17 5.26 15.95
CA GLU A 134 17.43 5.30 14.51
C GLU A 134 18.54 4.30 14.17
N LEU A 135 18.28 3.40 13.23
CA LEU A 135 19.24 2.36 12.80
C LEU A 135 19.91 2.74 11.48
N ASP A 136 19.13 3.19 10.50
CA ASP A 136 19.63 3.73 9.22
C ASP A 136 18.61 4.72 8.62
N LEU A 137 19.09 5.70 7.84
CA LEU A 137 18.28 6.58 7.00
C LEU A 137 18.87 6.61 5.59
N GLN A 138 18.20 5.93 4.67
CA GLN A 138 18.63 5.76 3.30
C GLN A 138 17.84 6.67 2.34
N ASN A 139 18.52 7.51 1.55
CA ASN A 139 17.95 8.10 0.35
C ASN A 139 17.99 7.08 -0.81
N LEU A 140 16.90 7.01 -1.57
CA LEU A 140 16.61 5.99 -2.59
C LEU A 140 16.49 6.57 -4.01
N ASP A 141 16.89 7.83 -4.23
CA ASP A 141 16.70 8.53 -5.51
C ASP A 141 17.51 7.88 -6.65
N ASP A 142 16.83 7.27 -7.63
CA ASP A 142 17.46 6.61 -8.79
C ASP A 142 17.30 7.39 -10.12
N GLY A 143 16.51 8.46 -10.11
CA GLY A 143 16.22 9.31 -11.26
C GLY A 143 14.94 8.94 -12.04
N GLY A 144 14.32 7.80 -11.75
CA GLY A 144 12.91 7.51 -12.03
C GLY A 144 12.04 7.55 -10.76
N PHE A 145 12.62 7.20 -9.62
CA PHE A 145 12.06 7.26 -8.28
C PHE A 145 12.61 8.45 -7.49
N THR A 146 11.85 8.90 -6.49
CA THR A 146 12.30 9.91 -5.50
C THR A 146 11.71 9.55 -4.14
N GLY A 147 12.57 9.28 -3.16
CA GLY A 147 12.15 8.72 -1.88
C GLY A 147 13.28 8.42 -0.92
N SER A 148 12.93 8.21 0.34
CA SER A 148 13.85 7.87 1.42
C SER A 148 13.18 6.91 2.41
N ARG A 149 13.97 6.07 3.07
CA ARG A 149 13.52 5.05 4.04
C ARG A 149 14.29 5.16 5.35
N LEU A 150 13.57 5.17 6.45
CA LEU A 150 14.08 5.13 7.82
C LEU A 150 13.87 3.73 8.40
N GLU A 151 14.94 3.10 8.90
CA GLU A 151 14.88 1.92 9.77
C GLU A 151 15.01 2.38 11.23
N TYR A 152 14.10 1.96 12.12
CA TYR A 152 14.17 2.32 13.53
C TYR A 152 13.56 1.28 14.48
N LEU A 153 13.95 1.36 15.76
CA LEU A 153 13.37 0.61 16.87
C LEU A 153 12.49 1.47 17.77
N ALA A 154 11.57 0.85 18.51
CA ALA A 154 10.85 1.47 19.61
C ALA A 154 10.47 0.47 20.72
N ASP A 155 10.70 0.82 22.00
CA ASP A 155 10.22 0.06 23.17
C ASP A 155 8.70 -0.15 23.16
N SER A 156 7.96 0.84 22.66
CA SER A 156 6.49 0.78 22.54
C SER A 156 5.94 1.90 21.65
N ILE A 157 4.86 1.57 20.94
CA ILE A 157 4.13 2.49 20.08
C ILE A 157 2.71 2.69 20.65
N LYS A 158 2.26 3.95 20.71
CA LYS A 158 1.03 4.32 21.43
C LYS A 158 -0.23 3.77 20.74
N GLY A 159 -0.86 2.78 21.36
CA GLY A 159 -2.10 2.16 20.88
C GLY A 159 -1.91 0.78 20.25
N GLU A 160 -0.66 0.32 20.18
CA GLU A 160 -0.28 -1.02 19.71
C GLU A 160 -0.27 -2.03 20.86
N PRO A 161 -0.26 -3.35 20.57
CA PRO A 161 0.01 -4.37 21.58
C PRO A 161 1.45 -4.29 22.14
N ASP A 162 1.65 -4.94 23.30
CA ASP A 162 2.96 -5.13 23.92
C ASP A 162 3.63 -6.38 23.34
N VAL A 163 4.41 -6.19 22.27
CA VAL A 163 5.22 -7.22 21.61
C VAL A 163 6.69 -7.21 22.07
N GLY A 164 7.01 -6.37 23.06
CA GLY A 164 8.38 -5.91 23.30
C GLY A 164 8.80 -4.83 22.31
N THR A 165 10.07 -4.85 21.90
CA THR A 165 10.63 -3.88 20.95
C THR A 165 10.03 -4.06 19.57
N TRP A 166 9.47 -2.97 19.03
CA TRP A 166 9.06 -2.86 17.64
C TRP A 166 10.26 -2.60 16.75
N HIS A 167 10.33 -3.28 15.61
CA HIS A 167 11.13 -2.89 14.46
C HIS A 167 10.21 -2.23 13.42
N VAL A 168 10.74 -1.24 12.69
CA VAL A 168 9.98 -0.46 11.71
C VAL A 168 10.85 -0.08 10.51
N TYR A 169 10.33 -0.29 9.31
CA TYR A 169 10.74 0.46 8.12
C TYR A 169 9.62 1.44 7.72
N ASP A 170 9.94 2.73 7.68
CA ASP A 170 9.07 3.81 7.17
C ASP A 170 9.68 4.36 5.88
N GLU A 171 9.01 4.18 4.74
CA GLU A 171 9.44 4.73 3.45
C GLU A 171 8.49 5.82 2.98
N ARG A 172 9.07 6.96 2.58
CA ARG A 172 8.35 8.12 2.04
C ARG A 172 8.84 8.40 0.63
N PHE A 173 7.91 8.59 -0.31
CA PHE A 173 8.23 8.64 -1.74
C PHE A 173 7.23 9.51 -2.51
N VAL A 174 7.68 10.05 -3.64
CA VAL A 174 6.82 10.74 -4.62
C VAL A 174 6.13 9.68 -5.50
N ALA A 175 4.80 9.61 -5.45
CA ALA A 175 4.03 8.68 -6.26
C ALA A 175 3.74 9.23 -7.67
N ALA A 176 3.20 8.38 -8.55
CA ALA A 176 2.92 8.69 -9.96
C ALA A 176 1.89 9.83 -10.19
N ASP A 177 1.19 10.30 -9.15
CA ASP A 177 0.31 11.46 -9.18
C ASP A 177 0.99 12.78 -8.77
N GLY A 178 2.26 12.72 -8.35
CA GLY A 178 3.05 13.85 -7.86
C GLY A 178 2.81 14.18 -6.38
N ASN A 179 1.96 13.44 -5.66
CA ASN A 179 1.84 13.57 -4.21
C ASN A 179 2.90 12.71 -3.51
N ILE A 180 3.25 13.09 -2.28
CA ILE A 180 4.18 12.32 -1.45
C ILE A 180 3.37 11.40 -0.54
N TYR A 181 3.68 10.12 -0.56
CA TYR A 181 3.08 9.10 0.30
C TYR A 181 4.12 8.54 1.25
N ALA A 182 3.62 7.94 2.33
CA ALA A 182 4.39 7.12 3.25
C ALA A 182 3.75 5.73 3.32
N ILE A 183 4.58 4.70 3.25
CA ILE A 183 4.21 3.32 3.60
C ILE A 183 5.19 2.85 4.68
N ALA A 184 4.66 2.42 5.81
CA ALA A 184 5.47 1.98 6.95
C ALA A 184 5.03 0.58 7.43
N ALA A 185 5.98 -0.35 7.46
CA ALA A 185 5.79 -1.71 7.98
C ALA A 185 6.39 -1.80 9.39
N TYR A 186 5.68 -2.48 10.29
CA TYR A 186 5.99 -2.62 11.71
C TYR A 186 5.85 -4.09 12.12
N GLY A 187 6.79 -4.60 12.92
CA GLY A 187 6.75 -5.93 13.51
C GLY A 187 7.59 -6.04 14.79
N PRO A 188 7.67 -7.22 15.42
CA PRO A 188 8.44 -7.45 16.65
C PRO A 188 9.91 -7.78 16.36
N ASP A 189 10.86 -6.95 16.82
CA ASP A 189 12.33 -7.10 16.66
C ASP A 189 12.91 -8.50 17.02
N SER A 190 12.13 -9.30 17.76
CA SER A 190 12.51 -10.62 18.26
C SER A 190 12.38 -11.80 17.26
N ASP A 191 11.72 -11.64 16.11
CA ASP A 191 11.50 -12.74 15.15
C ASP A 191 12.57 -12.85 14.05
N GLY A 192 13.00 -11.72 13.48
CA GLY A 192 14.05 -11.68 12.46
C GLY A 192 14.23 -10.34 11.73
N ARG A 193 13.21 -9.46 11.68
CA ARG A 193 13.18 -8.21 10.89
C ARG A 193 13.14 -8.38 9.35
N ASP A 194 13.04 -9.61 8.86
CA ASP A 194 13.04 -9.91 7.42
C ASP A 194 11.64 -9.69 6.80
N ASP A 195 10.56 -9.86 7.57
CA ASP A 195 9.18 -9.80 7.06
C ASP A 195 8.61 -8.38 6.96
N GLU A 196 8.98 -7.43 7.82
CA GLU A 196 8.58 -6.02 7.62
C GLU A 196 9.15 -5.49 6.30
N LEU A 197 10.35 -5.93 5.92
CA LEU A 197 10.96 -5.58 4.65
C LEU A 197 10.24 -6.23 3.45
N GLU A 198 9.84 -7.50 3.55
CA GLU A 198 9.05 -8.19 2.52
C GLU A 198 7.66 -7.53 2.36
N VAL A 199 6.98 -7.23 3.48
CA VAL A 199 5.68 -6.57 3.51
C VAL A 199 5.76 -5.14 2.94
N LEU A 200 6.77 -4.35 3.33
CA LEU A 200 6.97 -3.00 2.81
C LEU A 200 7.25 -3.01 1.30
N THR A 201 8.22 -3.81 0.85
CA THR A 201 8.61 -3.84 -0.57
C THR A 201 7.49 -4.37 -1.46
N THR A 202 6.77 -5.41 -1.02
CA THR A 202 5.60 -5.93 -1.75
C THR A 202 4.47 -4.90 -1.82
N ALA A 203 4.25 -4.14 -0.76
CA ALA A 203 3.27 -3.06 -0.73
C ALA A 203 3.64 -1.91 -1.68
N LEU A 204 4.92 -1.51 -1.73
CA LEU A 204 5.47 -0.48 -2.62
C LEU A 204 5.39 -0.89 -4.09
N ASP A 205 5.87 -2.08 -4.45
CA ASP A 205 5.85 -2.61 -5.83
C ASP A 205 4.41 -2.72 -6.38
N TRP A 206 3.41 -2.87 -5.51
CA TRP A 206 2.01 -2.90 -5.88
C TRP A 206 1.27 -1.56 -5.69
N PHE A 207 1.92 -0.53 -5.13
CA PHE A 207 1.25 0.72 -4.80
C PHE A 207 0.76 1.46 -6.05
N CYS A 208 -0.33 2.19 -5.87
CA CYS A 208 -1.05 2.82 -6.95
C CYS A 208 -1.85 3.99 -6.37
N PRO A 209 -1.42 5.25 -6.56
CA PRO A 209 -2.06 6.40 -5.93
C PRO A 209 -3.53 6.58 -6.37
N PRO A 210 -4.37 7.30 -5.59
CA PRO A 210 -5.78 7.54 -5.90
C PRO A 210 -6.02 8.41 -7.15
N LEU A 211 -4.98 9.06 -7.65
CA LEU A 211 -4.96 9.88 -8.86
C LEU A 211 -3.87 9.39 -9.81
N GLY A 212 -3.90 9.85 -11.06
CA GLY A 212 -2.98 9.37 -12.09
C GLY A 212 -3.33 7.96 -12.60
N GLY A 213 -2.40 7.37 -13.35
CA GLY A 213 -2.52 6.01 -13.85
C GLY A 213 -1.30 5.20 -13.44
N CYS A 214 -1.52 3.98 -12.95
CA CYS A 214 -0.45 3.06 -12.52
C CYS A 214 0.10 2.22 -13.69
N ASP A 215 0.08 2.82 -14.89
CA ASP A 215 0.57 2.25 -16.15
C ASP A 215 1.56 3.27 -16.76
N PRO A 216 2.81 2.86 -17.05
CA PRO A 216 3.84 3.77 -17.55
C PRO A 216 3.58 4.35 -18.95
N ALA A 217 2.49 3.94 -19.63
CA ALA A 217 2.09 4.47 -20.93
C ALA A 217 1.29 5.80 -20.90
N ALA A 218 1.05 6.39 -19.72
CA ALA A 218 0.16 7.55 -19.55
C ALA A 218 0.79 8.95 -19.80
N LEU A 219 1.81 9.06 -20.67
CA LEU A 219 2.43 10.33 -21.08
C LEU A 219 2.67 10.36 -22.61
N ASP A 220 1.88 11.19 -23.32
CA ASP A 220 1.99 11.57 -24.74
C ASP A 220 1.94 13.11 -24.87
#